data_AF-A0A9P0F6A1-F1
#
_entry.id   AF-A0A9P0F6A1-F1
#
_cell.length_a   1.000
_cell.length_b   1.000
_cell.length_c   1.000
_cell.angle_alpha   90.00
_cell.angle_beta   90.00
_cell.angle_gamma   90.00
#
_symmetry.space_group_name_H-M   'P 1'
#
loop_
_entity.id
_entity.type
_entity.pdbx_description
1 polymer ?
#
loop_
_entity_poly.entity_id
_entity_poly.type
_entity_poly.pdbx_seq_one_letter_code
_entity_poly.pdbx_strand_id
1 'polypeptide(L)'
;MSLSNSVELIVPSRRAAKGLLAVSSYDFVPSSSEFSEIRRSKAFVDKTFFLHEWLTQRPKQWYVTAPPGFGKSSLAKMAVQFLNASTEIINGRTKFHSWRETAAYRLFQGTEIFGMKKFFQEHFQNYAVIYIDLSPLGCTTEAFYKNKPIFDQDFHQRFKMVIKEMMSYYPSLLSHEDMNTAELMSFKKYLEEGMNDAVTPSKFWKSASFLKKLLRKCIKKPVIVIVDSYDALCKPCMIQDKAKAENIYLKIVRHPLKKRPSRLMFVTSIKIFQFLGLISVTEERGDLCVYRVSSRTDAELMNGYLCKSGSVQRFFGISPQNEMTMISAVRGLAPNNDSLQRFGEAVYNIVKVKAPDAEYQLKALLYVYSRKVATYHSDDFEIEAGITSLTGKLPHLNEDGTPGAKEKIDIILVQKNKGIGIILTSKFNEKCNFCIEKNDGTQIS
;
A
#
# COMPACT_ATOMS: atom_id res chain seq x y z
N MET A 1 -47.89 7.65 22.98
CA MET A 1 -47.44 8.55 21.90
C MET A 1 -45.93 8.41 21.75
N SER A 2 -45.50 7.64 20.75
CA SER A 2 -44.14 7.55 20.24
C SER A 2 -44.25 6.71 18.97
N LEU A 3 -44.31 7.38 17.83
CA LEU A 3 -44.41 6.76 16.51
C LEU A 3 -42.98 6.44 16.04
N SER A 4 -42.71 5.15 15.87
CA SER A 4 -41.54 4.64 15.15
C SER A 4 -41.79 4.74 13.65
N ASN A 5 -41.00 5.55 12.94
CA ASN A 5 -40.97 5.52 11.48
C ASN A 5 -39.77 4.67 11.02
N SER A 6 -40.07 3.43 10.64
CA SER A 6 -39.19 2.56 9.86
C SER A 6 -39.41 2.89 8.38
N VAL A 7 -38.34 3.23 7.66
CA VAL A 7 -38.38 3.37 6.19
C VAL A 7 -37.89 2.05 5.61
N GLU A 8 -38.84 1.23 5.14
CA GLU A 8 -38.57 0.06 4.31
C GLU A 8 -38.16 0.50 2.90
N LEU A 9 -37.01 -0.03 2.45
CA LEU A 9 -36.53 0.09 1.08
C LEU A 9 -37.31 -0.94 0.22
N ILE A 10 -38.45 -0.51 -0.30
CA ILE A 10 -39.25 -1.30 -1.26
C ILE A 10 -38.47 -1.38 -2.58
N VAL A 11 -38.00 -2.58 -2.92
CA VAL A 11 -37.47 -2.92 -4.24
C VAL A 11 -38.65 -3.09 -5.21
N PRO A 12 -38.74 -2.32 -6.31
CA PRO A 12 -39.82 -2.49 -7.27
C PRO A 12 -39.71 -3.84 -8.00
N SER A 13 -40.81 -4.59 -7.94
CA SER A 13 -41.05 -5.82 -8.67
C SER A 13 -40.93 -5.61 -10.19
N ARG A 14 -40.26 -6.56 -10.86
CA ARG A 14 -40.07 -6.60 -12.32
C ARG A 14 -41.40 -6.73 -13.04
N ARG A 15 -41.97 -5.61 -13.52
CA ARG A 15 -42.89 -5.57 -14.67
C ARG A 15 -43.02 -4.14 -15.19
N ALA A 16 -42.18 -3.80 -16.17
CA ALA A 16 -42.33 -2.80 -17.23
C ALA A 16 -40.96 -2.27 -17.67
N ALA A 17 -40.16 -3.11 -18.33
CA ALA A 17 -38.96 -2.66 -19.05
C ALA A 17 -39.28 -2.61 -20.55
N LYS A 18 -39.82 -1.48 -21.02
CA LYS A 18 -39.74 -1.06 -22.41
C LYS A 18 -39.11 0.32 -22.42
N GLY A 19 -37.87 0.41 -22.87
CA GLY A 19 -37.14 1.67 -23.04
C GLY A 19 -35.93 1.88 -22.12
N LEU A 20 -35.15 0.84 -21.77
CA LEU A 20 -33.78 1.08 -21.32
C LEU A 20 -32.89 1.16 -22.56
N LEU A 21 -32.53 2.38 -22.96
CA LEU A 21 -31.34 2.62 -23.78
C LEU A 21 -30.17 1.95 -23.05
N ALA A 22 -29.46 1.07 -23.74
CA ALA A 22 -28.24 0.46 -23.25
C ALA A 22 -27.21 1.57 -23.02
N VAL A 23 -27.18 2.15 -21.81
CA VAL A 23 -26.07 2.98 -21.35
C VAL A 23 -24.87 2.04 -21.33
N SER A 24 -23.96 2.24 -22.29
CA SER A 24 -22.78 1.40 -22.40
C SER A 24 -22.04 1.48 -21.06
N SER A 25 -21.71 0.34 -20.46
CA SER A 25 -21.04 0.26 -19.16
C SER A 25 -19.64 0.91 -19.16
N TYR A 26 -19.17 1.38 -20.32
CA TYR A 26 -17.90 2.08 -20.48
C TYR A 26 -17.96 3.56 -20.05
N ASP A 27 -19.15 4.16 -19.90
CA ASP A 27 -19.29 5.59 -19.52
C ASP A 27 -18.97 5.88 -18.05
N PHE A 28 -18.70 4.85 -17.24
CA PHE A 28 -18.48 5.00 -15.79
C PHE A 28 -17.02 4.99 -15.36
N VAL A 29 -16.04 4.65 -16.21
CA VAL A 29 -14.63 4.65 -15.75
C VAL A 29 -13.91 5.88 -16.29
N PRO A 30 -13.48 6.82 -15.41
CA PRO A 30 -12.67 7.94 -15.86
C PRO A 30 -11.37 7.44 -16.50
N SER A 31 -11.06 7.91 -17.71
CA SER A 31 -9.80 7.60 -18.39
C SER A 31 -8.60 8.33 -17.79
N SER A 32 -8.85 9.37 -16.99
CA SER A 32 -7.83 10.23 -16.39
C SER A 32 -7.63 9.91 -14.91
N SER A 33 -6.38 10.10 -14.46
CA SER A 33 -6.04 10.07 -13.03
C SER A 33 -6.19 11.43 -12.35
N GLU A 34 -6.50 12.49 -13.10
CA GLU A 34 -6.64 13.84 -12.58
C GLU A 34 -7.88 13.97 -11.71
N PHE A 35 -7.68 14.43 -10.46
CA PHE A 35 -8.77 14.57 -9.51
C PHE A 35 -9.87 15.52 -10.01
N SER A 36 -9.50 16.59 -10.73
CA SER A 36 -10.45 17.57 -11.29
C SER A 36 -11.41 16.94 -12.31
N GLU A 37 -10.93 15.99 -13.10
CA GLU A 37 -11.73 15.25 -14.08
C GLU A 37 -12.60 14.19 -13.37
N ILE A 38 -11.98 13.40 -12.49
CA ILE A 38 -12.67 12.34 -11.73
C ILE A 38 -13.79 12.94 -10.89
N ARG A 39 -13.56 14.08 -10.23
CA ARG A 39 -14.53 14.77 -9.36
C ARG A 39 -15.82 15.15 -10.08
N ARG A 40 -15.75 15.41 -11.39
CA ARG A 40 -16.89 15.77 -12.24
C ARG A 40 -17.57 14.56 -12.88
N SER A 41 -16.96 13.38 -12.78
CA SER A 41 -17.51 12.15 -13.34
C SER A 41 -18.67 11.60 -12.49
N LYS A 42 -19.57 10.85 -13.13
CA LYS A 42 -20.68 10.16 -12.45
C LYS A 42 -20.22 9.01 -11.54
N ALA A 43 -18.98 8.55 -11.72
CA ALA A 43 -18.40 7.47 -10.92
C ALA A 43 -17.50 7.97 -9.79
N PHE A 44 -17.55 9.27 -9.49
CA PHE A 44 -16.84 9.82 -8.36
C PHE A 44 -17.36 9.20 -7.05
N VAL A 45 -16.46 8.52 -6.33
CA VAL A 45 -16.68 8.12 -4.95
C VAL A 45 -15.85 9.05 -4.08
N ASP A 46 -16.52 9.77 -3.18
CA ASP A 46 -15.82 10.66 -2.26
C ASP A 46 -14.95 9.85 -1.29
N LYS A 47 -13.63 10.02 -1.45
CA LYS A 47 -12.62 9.43 -0.55
C LYS A 47 -11.88 10.49 0.24
N THR A 48 -12.38 11.73 0.27
CA THR A 48 -11.65 12.88 0.86
C THR A 48 -11.48 12.76 2.37
N PHE A 49 -12.31 11.99 3.06
CA PHE A 49 -12.17 11.67 4.49
C PHE A 49 -10.80 11.10 4.85
N PHE A 50 -10.12 10.40 3.92
CA PHE A 50 -8.79 9.86 4.16
C PHE A 50 -7.75 10.94 4.54
N LEU A 51 -7.94 12.19 4.08
CA LEU A 51 -7.07 13.32 4.41
C LEU A 51 -7.17 13.66 5.90
N HIS A 52 -8.37 13.57 6.47
CA HIS A 52 -8.60 13.79 7.89
C HIS A 52 -7.90 12.74 8.73
N GLU A 53 -8.07 11.46 8.40
CA GLU A 53 -7.38 10.37 9.09
C GLU A 53 -5.86 10.53 9.04
N TRP A 54 -5.34 10.85 7.85
CA TRP A 54 -3.91 11.04 7.65
C TRP A 54 -3.32 12.17 8.49
N LEU A 55 -3.89 13.36 8.37
CA LEU A 55 -3.32 14.58 8.95
C LEU A 55 -3.58 14.69 10.45
N THR A 56 -4.61 13.99 10.96
CA THR A 56 -4.87 13.89 12.40
C THR A 56 -3.88 12.93 13.07
N GLN A 57 -3.64 11.76 12.48
CA GLN A 57 -2.72 10.77 13.05
C GLN A 57 -1.24 11.18 12.90
N ARG A 58 -0.92 12.06 11.95
CA ARG A 58 0.44 12.56 11.67
C ARG A 58 1.54 11.47 11.69
N PRO A 59 1.35 10.32 11.02
CA PRO A 59 2.40 9.32 10.95
C PRO A 59 3.62 9.93 10.24
N LYS A 60 4.83 9.59 10.69
CA LYS A 60 6.07 10.05 10.03
C LYS A 60 6.13 9.63 8.56
N GLN A 61 5.55 8.47 8.25
CA GLN A 61 5.46 7.87 6.93
C GLN A 61 4.12 7.17 6.81
N TRP A 62 3.45 7.32 5.66
CA TRP A 62 2.23 6.61 5.35
C TRP A 62 2.35 5.94 3.99
N TYR A 63 1.91 4.68 3.92
CA TYR A 63 2.01 3.86 2.71
C TYR A 63 0.62 3.42 2.30
N VAL A 64 0.24 3.76 1.06
CA VAL A 64 -1.01 3.32 0.47
C VAL A 64 -0.71 2.22 -0.55
N THR A 65 -1.05 0.99 -0.20
CA THR A 65 -0.91 -0.16 -1.09
C THR A 65 -2.29 -0.67 -1.49
N ALA A 66 -2.53 -0.77 -2.79
CA ALA A 66 -3.75 -1.30 -3.40
C ALA A 66 -3.41 -1.86 -4.80
N PRO A 67 -4.23 -2.77 -5.36
CA PRO A 67 -4.04 -3.29 -6.72
C PRO A 67 -4.00 -2.19 -7.80
N PRO A 68 -3.51 -2.48 -9.02
CA PRO A 68 -3.67 -1.59 -10.17
C PRO A 68 -5.15 -1.23 -10.39
N GLY A 69 -5.43 0.00 -10.83
CA GLY A 69 -6.81 0.48 -11.08
C GLY A 69 -7.56 1.04 -9.85
N PHE A 70 -7.05 0.89 -8.63
CA PHE A 70 -7.73 1.37 -7.41
C PHE A 70 -7.73 2.90 -7.18
N GLY A 71 -7.21 3.68 -8.14
CA GLY A 71 -7.17 5.15 -8.05
C GLY A 71 -6.14 5.70 -7.06
N LYS A 72 -5.03 4.99 -6.79
CA LYS A 72 -3.95 5.46 -5.90
C LYS A 72 -3.36 6.79 -6.35
N SER A 73 -3.03 6.92 -7.63
CA SER A 73 -2.51 8.16 -8.21
C SER A 73 -3.52 9.30 -8.13
N SER A 74 -4.81 9.00 -8.33
CA SER A 74 -5.88 9.97 -8.16
C SER A 74 -6.01 10.46 -6.72
N LEU A 75 -5.85 9.55 -5.74
CA LEU A 75 -5.82 9.87 -4.32
C LEU A 75 -4.60 10.76 -3.97
N ALA A 76 -3.44 10.44 -4.53
CA ALA A 76 -2.22 11.24 -4.35
C ALA A 76 -2.37 12.64 -4.96
N LYS A 77 -2.89 12.76 -6.19
CA LYS A 77 -3.18 14.05 -6.84
C LYS A 77 -4.25 14.85 -6.10
N MET A 78 -5.28 14.21 -5.57
CA MET A 78 -6.26 14.84 -4.69
C MET A 78 -5.60 15.43 -3.45
N ALA A 79 -4.70 14.69 -2.79
CA ALA A 79 -3.93 15.22 -1.66
C ALA A 79 -3.04 16.40 -2.06
N VAL A 80 -2.35 16.34 -3.21
CA VAL A 80 -1.56 17.47 -3.72
C VAL A 80 -2.44 18.72 -3.86
N GLN A 81 -3.62 18.60 -4.47
CA GLN A 81 -4.53 19.72 -4.67
C GLN A 81 -5.11 20.26 -3.35
N PHE A 82 -5.38 19.38 -2.37
CA PHE A 82 -5.85 19.79 -1.05
C PHE A 82 -4.78 20.51 -0.23
N LEU A 83 -3.54 20.01 -0.25
CA LEU A 83 -2.49 20.44 0.66
C LEU A 83 -1.68 21.61 0.13
N ASN A 84 -1.40 21.63 -1.18
CA ASN A 84 -0.42 22.56 -1.75
C ASN A 84 -0.94 24.00 -1.77
N ALA A 85 -0.18 24.89 -1.17
CA ALA A 85 -0.49 26.31 -1.10
C ALA A 85 -0.56 26.91 -2.50
N SER A 86 -1.63 27.66 -2.76
CA SER A 86 -1.77 28.41 -3.99
C SER A 86 -1.00 29.72 -3.84
N THR A 87 0.12 29.83 -4.55
CA THR A 87 1.04 30.96 -4.44
C THR A 87 1.51 31.45 -5.80
N GLU A 88 1.74 32.75 -5.87
CA GLU A 88 2.43 33.43 -6.96
C GLU A 88 3.63 34.20 -6.41
N ILE A 89 4.60 34.50 -7.27
CA ILE A 89 5.75 35.33 -6.91
C ILE A 89 5.64 36.65 -7.65
N ILE A 90 5.41 37.73 -6.90
CA ILE A 90 5.30 39.09 -7.43
C ILE A 90 6.39 39.95 -6.81
N ASN A 91 7.19 40.60 -7.65
CA ASN A 91 8.30 41.46 -7.24
C ASN A 91 9.24 40.75 -6.24
N GLY A 92 9.65 39.52 -6.55
CA GLY A 92 10.55 38.78 -5.68
C GLY A 92 9.89 38.07 -4.50
N ARG A 93 8.63 38.37 -4.15
CA ARG A 93 8.00 37.88 -2.93
C ARG A 93 6.87 36.92 -3.19
N THR A 94 6.79 35.89 -2.35
CA THR A 94 5.66 34.95 -2.32
C THR A 94 4.39 35.66 -1.86
N LYS A 95 3.35 35.68 -2.70
CA LYS A 95 1.99 36.06 -2.34
C LYS A 95 1.10 34.82 -2.35
N PHE A 96 0.27 34.70 -1.32
CA PHE A 96 -0.69 33.61 -1.20
C PHE A 96 -2.04 34.08 -1.73
N HIS A 97 -2.64 33.29 -2.60
CA HIS A 97 -4.01 33.52 -3.00
C HIS A 97 -4.95 33.26 -1.82
N SER A 98 -6.07 33.98 -1.78
CA SER A 98 -7.16 33.66 -0.87
C SER A 98 -7.62 32.23 -1.13
N TRP A 99 -7.57 31.37 -0.10
CA TRP A 99 -7.91 29.96 -0.22
C TRP A 99 -9.34 29.72 -0.72
N ARG A 100 -10.24 30.71 -0.65
CA ARG A 100 -11.62 30.63 -1.15
C ARG A 100 -11.75 30.90 -2.64
N GLU A 101 -10.75 31.53 -3.24
CA GLU A 101 -10.76 31.95 -4.65
C GLU A 101 -10.07 30.95 -5.57
N THR A 102 -9.43 29.93 -5.01
CA THR A 102 -8.62 28.98 -5.78
C THR A 102 -9.49 27.96 -6.52
N ALA A 103 -9.00 27.47 -7.66
CA ALA A 103 -9.66 26.41 -8.40
C ALA A 103 -9.81 25.13 -7.56
N ALA A 104 -8.81 24.82 -6.72
CA ALA A 104 -8.86 23.69 -5.80
C ALA A 104 -10.03 23.80 -4.82
N TYR A 105 -10.32 24.99 -4.30
CA TYR A 105 -11.43 25.19 -3.36
C TYR A 105 -12.76 24.70 -3.94
N ARG A 106 -13.01 25.03 -5.21
CA ARG A 106 -14.22 24.61 -5.94
C ARG A 106 -14.28 23.09 -6.13
N LEU A 107 -13.14 22.41 -6.25
CA LEU A 107 -13.11 20.94 -6.40
C LEU A 107 -13.51 20.21 -5.13
N PHE A 108 -13.22 20.78 -3.95
CA PHE A 108 -13.60 20.21 -2.67
C PHE A 108 -14.98 20.64 -2.19
N GLN A 109 -15.67 21.57 -2.88
CA GLN A 109 -17.04 21.90 -2.50
C GLN A 109 -17.95 20.66 -2.57
N GLY A 110 -18.73 20.47 -1.50
CA GLY A 110 -19.66 19.35 -1.38
C GLY A 110 -19.02 18.00 -1.07
N THR A 111 -17.72 17.93 -0.79
CA THR A 111 -17.09 16.69 -0.31
C THR A 111 -17.18 16.56 1.21
N GLU A 112 -17.00 15.35 1.74
CA GLU A 112 -17.02 15.06 3.18
C GLU A 112 -16.00 15.91 3.95
N ILE A 113 -14.77 16.01 3.46
CA ILE A 113 -13.71 16.82 4.10
C ILE A 113 -14.09 18.31 4.17
N PHE A 114 -14.89 18.80 3.21
CA PHE A 114 -15.35 20.19 3.19
C PHE A 114 -16.47 20.48 4.19
N GLY A 115 -17.20 19.45 4.61
CA GLY A 115 -18.13 19.51 5.74
C GLY A 115 -17.41 19.80 7.07
N MET A 116 -16.15 19.36 7.19
CA MET A 116 -15.32 19.55 8.39
C MET A 116 -14.68 20.95 8.45
N LYS A 117 -15.48 22.00 8.63
CA LYS A 117 -15.05 23.40 8.47
C LYS A 117 -13.74 23.76 9.18
N LYS A 118 -13.59 23.38 10.45
CA LYS A 118 -12.38 23.67 11.24
C LYS A 118 -11.14 22.99 10.63
N PHE A 119 -11.22 21.69 10.39
CA PHE A 119 -10.13 20.91 9.80
C PHE A 119 -9.78 21.41 8.39
N PHE A 120 -10.80 21.67 7.57
CA PHE A 120 -10.62 22.19 6.21
C PHE A 120 -9.86 23.51 6.24
N GLN A 121 -10.27 24.48 7.07
CA GLN A 121 -9.60 25.77 7.18
C GLN A 121 -8.16 25.66 7.71
N GLU A 122 -7.89 24.71 8.60
CA GLU A 122 -6.56 24.51 9.18
C GLU A 122 -5.56 23.92 8.17
N HIS A 123 -6.02 22.98 7.34
CA HIS A 123 -5.13 22.17 6.50
C HIS A 123 -5.18 22.47 5.00
N PHE A 124 -6.29 22.99 4.49
CA PHE A 124 -6.46 23.24 3.07
C PHE A 124 -5.48 24.31 2.58
N GLN A 125 -4.66 23.96 1.60
CA GLN A 125 -3.65 24.79 0.96
C GLN A 125 -2.67 25.46 1.94
N ASN A 126 -2.39 24.79 3.06
CA ASN A 126 -1.51 25.31 4.11
C ASN A 126 -0.10 24.68 4.12
N TYR A 127 0.25 23.94 3.07
CA TYR A 127 1.52 23.22 2.95
C TYR A 127 2.24 23.54 1.64
N ALA A 128 3.55 23.30 1.58
CA ALA A 128 4.24 23.14 0.32
C ALA A 128 4.39 21.63 0.04
N VAL A 129 4.00 21.16 -1.15
CA VAL A 129 4.00 19.73 -1.47
C VAL A 129 5.09 19.40 -2.49
N ILE A 130 6.01 18.51 -2.13
CA ILE A 130 6.92 17.88 -3.10
C ILE A 130 6.22 16.64 -3.62
N TYR A 131 5.74 16.70 -4.85
CA TYR A 131 5.15 15.56 -5.54
C TYR A 131 6.22 14.85 -6.39
N ILE A 132 6.35 13.55 -6.21
CA ILE A 132 7.31 12.70 -6.92
C ILE A 132 6.51 11.58 -7.58
N ASP A 133 6.33 11.65 -8.90
CA ASP A 133 5.77 10.54 -9.66
C ASP A 133 6.89 9.65 -10.19
N LEU A 134 6.95 8.41 -9.72
CA LEU A 134 7.92 7.41 -10.18
C LEU A 134 7.42 6.60 -11.38
N SER A 135 6.21 6.88 -11.89
CA SER A 135 5.61 6.16 -13.03
C SER A 135 6.53 6.05 -14.25
N PRO A 136 7.36 7.08 -14.62
CA PRO A 136 8.25 6.98 -15.77
C PRO A 136 9.29 5.85 -15.64
N LEU A 137 9.60 5.40 -14.42
CA LEU A 137 10.56 4.33 -14.18
C LEU A 137 9.95 2.94 -14.41
N GLY A 138 8.62 2.83 -14.41
CA GLY A 138 7.90 1.55 -14.49
C GLY A 138 8.00 0.88 -15.87
N CYS A 139 8.34 1.65 -16.90
CA CYS A 139 8.52 1.17 -18.27
C CYS A 139 9.99 0.94 -18.64
N THR A 140 10.91 1.07 -17.68
CA THR A 140 12.34 0.86 -17.97
C THR A 140 12.62 -0.63 -18.11
N THR A 141 13.03 -1.05 -19.31
CA THR A 141 13.23 -2.47 -19.68
C THR A 141 14.60 -3.02 -19.25
N GLU A 142 15.53 -2.15 -18.86
CA GLU A 142 16.97 -2.47 -18.92
C GLU A 142 17.71 -2.31 -17.60
N ALA A 143 17.24 -2.99 -16.55
CA ALA A 143 18.00 -3.08 -15.31
C ALA A 143 19.21 -4.04 -15.35
N PHE A 144 19.79 -4.47 -16.50
CA PHE A 144 21.14 -5.10 -16.57
C PHE A 144 21.64 -5.37 -18.02
N TYR A 145 22.93 -5.12 -18.36
CA TYR A 145 23.88 -6.07 -19.04
C TYR A 145 25.36 -5.65 -18.97
N LYS A 146 26.15 -6.40 -18.21
CA LYS A 146 27.58 -6.28 -17.86
C LYS A 146 28.59 -5.96 -18.99
N ASN A 147 28.24 -6.04 -20.28
CA ASN A 147 29.21 -6.09 -21.38
C ASN A 147 28.93 -5.14 -22.58
N LYS A 148 28.07 -4.13 -22.47
CA LYS A 148 27.97 -3.05 -23.48
C LYS A 148 27.91 -1.66 -22.82
N PRO A 149 28.67 -0.65 -23.29
CA PRO A 149 28.77 0.67 -22.67
C PRO A 149 27.65 1.64 -23.09
N ILE A 150 26.47 1.14 -23.49
CA ILE A 150 25.31 1.98 -23.84
C ILE A 150 24.28 1.90 -22.71
N PHE A 151 24.78 2.02 -21.47
CA PHE A 151 24.02 1.75 -20.24
C PHE A 151 23.21 2.95 -19.73
N ASP A 152 23.31 4.11 -20.37
CA ASP A 152 23.20 5.36 -19.62
C ASP A 152 22.03 6.27 -20.03
N GLN A 153 21.21 5.86 -21.01
CA GLN A 153 20.16 6.75 -21.51
C GLN A 153 18.81 6.49 -20.85
N ASP A 154 18.11 5.39 -21.06
CA ASP A 154 16.68 5.37 -20.67
C ASP A 154 16.42 5.47 -19.16
N PHE A 155 16.95 4.59 -18.27
CA PHE A 155 16.68 4.73 -16.83
C PHE A 155 17.16 6.07 -16.26
N HIS A 156 18.37 6.50 -16.61
CA HIS A 156 18.90 7.78 -16.14
C HIS A 156 18.11 8.96 -16.71
N GLN A 157 17.66 8.90 -17.97
CA GLN A 157 16.81 9.90 -18.61
C GLN A 157 15.44 9.94 -17.96
N ARG A 158 14.79 8.80 -17.70
CA ARG A 158 13.53 8.73 -16.95
C ARG A 158 13.69 9.28 -15.55
N PHE A 159 14.81 8.99 -14.88
CA PHE A 159 15.09 9.52 -13.54
C PHE A 159 15.37 11.04 -13.57
N LYS A 160 16.03 11.55 -14.63
CA LYS A 160 16.14 12.99 -14.91
C LYS A 160 14.76 13.62 -15.12
N MET A 161 13.88 12.96 -15.89
CA MET A 161 12.50 13.40 -16.10
C MET A 161 11.75 13.52 -14.78
N VAL A 162 11.79 12.50 -13.90
CA VAL A 162 11.15 12.56 -12.59
C VAL A 162 11.64 13.76 -11.77
N ILE A 163 12.96 14.02 -11.75
CA ILE A 163 13.51 15.17 -11.01
C ILE A 163 13.08 16.49 -11.64
N LYS A 164 13.10 16.59 -12.97
CA LYS A 164 12.65 17.76 -13.70
C LYS A 164 11.17 18.05 -13.40
N GLU A 165 10.30 17.05 -13.54
CA GLU A 165 8.87 17.14 -13.22
C GLU A 165 8.64 17.58 -11.78
N MET A 166 9.33 16.97 -10.81
CA MET A 166 9.27 17.37 -9.39
C MET A 166 9.64 18.86 -9.20
N MET A 167 10.64 19.37 -9.90
CA MET A 167 11.06 20.79 -9.81
C MET A 167 10.09 21.71 -10.57
N SER A 168 9.52 21.25 -11.68
CA SER A 168 8.57 21.97 -12.52
C SER A 168 7.23 22.26 -11.84
N TYR A 169 6.98 21.74 -10.64
CA TYR A 169 5.86 22.19 -9.80
C TYR A 169 6.03 23.63 -9.28
N TYR A 170 7.25 24.16 -9.26
CA TYR A 170 7.56 25.46 -8.67
C TYR A 170 8.42 26.35 -9.57
N PRO A 171 8.05 26.57 -10.84
CA PRO A 171 8.88 27.32 -11.78
C PRO A 171 9.05 28.78 -11.35
N SER A 172 8.05 29.34 -10.67
CA SER A 172 8.05 30.72 -10.17
C SER A 172 9.16 30.99 -9.15
N LEU A 173 9.73 29.96 -8.50
CA LEU A 173 10.84 30.15 -7.55
C LEU A 173 12.05 30.84 -8.20
N LEU A 174 12.24 30.69 -9.51
CA LEU A 174 13.29 31.40 -10.25
C LEU A 174 13.22 32.94 -10.12
N SER A 175 12.04 33.47 -9.78
CA SER A 175 11.81 34.90 -9.60
C SER A 175 11.82 35.34 -8.13
N HIS A 176 12.15 34.46 -7.17
CA HIS A 176 12.08 34.77 -5.74
C HIS A 176 13.36 35.49 -5.23
N GLU A 177 13.21 36.59 -4.49
CA GLU A 177 14.33 37.43 -4.04
C GLU A 177 15.21 36.76 -2.98
N ASP A 178 14.62 35.90 -2.13
CA ASP A 178 15.39 35.17 -1.11
C ASP A 178 16.37 34.15 -1.73
N MET A 179 16.25 33.78 -3.01
CA MET A 179 17.18 32.83 -3.63
C MET A 179 18.52 33.48 -3.98
N ASN A 180 19.62 32.88 -3.54
CA ASN A 180 20.94 33.36 -3.95
C ASN A 180 21.29 32.88 -5.37
N THR A 181 22.33 33.48 -5.99
CA THR A 181 22.74 33.19 -7.37
C THR A 181 23.07 31.70 -7.57
N ALA A 182 23.69 31.03 -6.61
CA ALA A 182 24.05 29.61 -6.71
C ALA A 182 22.82 28.69 -6.64
N GLU A 183 21.84 29.02 -5.79
CA GLU A 183 20.55 28.34 -5.70
C GLU A 183 19.75 28.51 -6.99
N LEU A 184 19.71 29.73 -7.53
CA LEU A 184 19.05 30.04 -8.81
C LEU A 184 19.65 29.25 -9.96
N MET A 185 20.98 29.27 -10.11
CA MET A 185 21.69 28.50 -11.14
C MET A 185 21.44 26.99 -10.98
N SER A 186 21.47 26.48 -9.75
CA SER A 186 21.22 25.07 -9.47
C SER A 186 19.78 24.67 -9.82
N PHE A 187 18.80 25.47 -9.43
CA PHE A 187 17.39 25.23 -9.71
C PHE A 187 17.10 25.30 -11.22
N LYS A 188 17.65 26.30 -11.90
CA LYS A 188 17.60 26.44 -13.37
C LYS A 188 18.20 25.21 -14.08
N LYS A 189 19.34 24.71 -13.62
CA LYS A 189 19.98 23.48 -14.15
C LYS A 189 19.06 22.25 -14.04
N TYR A 190 18.23 22.15 -12.99
CA TYR A 190 17.26 21.04 -12.89
C TYR A 190 16.09 21.18 -13.89
N LEU A 191 15.67 22.41 -14.20
CA LEU A 191 14.52 22.69 -15.08
C LEU A 191 14.85 22.59 -16.57
N GLU A 192 15.98 23.15 -17.01
CA GLU A 192 16.30 23.29 -18.43
C GLU A 192 16.91 22.01 -19.01
N GLU A 193 18.16 21.73 -18.67
CA GLU A 193 18.98 20.69 -19.30
C GLU A 193 18.78 19.30 -18.69
N GLY A 194 18.02 19.19 -17.60
CA GLY A 194 17.82 17.93 -16.90
C GLY A 194 19.16 17.30 -16.51
N MET A 195 19.98 18.02 -15.73
CA MET A 195 21.28 17.57 -15.21
C MET A 195 22.18 16.81 -16.22
N ASN A 196 23.18 17.46 -16.81
CA ASN A 196 24.12 16.80 -17.73
C ASN A 196 24.76 15.54 -17.11
N ASP A 197 25.21 15.62 -15.86
CA ASP A 197 25.84 14.50 -15.16
C ASP A 197 24.86 13.38 -14.78
N ALA A 198 25.34 12.13 -14.89
CA ALA A 198 24.61 10.91 -14.56
C ALA A 198 23.87 11.02 -13.22
N VAL A 199 22.60 10.61 -13.22
CA VAL A 199 21.74 10.71 -12.02
C VAL A 199 21.80 9.42 -11.25
N THR A 200 22.40 9.48 -10.06
CA THR A 200 22.40 8.38 -9.10
C THR A 200 21.24 8.52 -8.11
N PRO A 201 20.84 7.45 -7.42
CA PRO A 201 19.85 7.53 -6.33
C PRO A 201 20.20 8.56 -5.25
N SER A 202 21.49 8.72 -4.94
CA SER A 202 21.96 9.75 -4.00
C SER A 202 21.68 11.16 -4.54
N LYS A 203 21.91 11.39 -5.84
CA LYS A 203 21.64 12.68 -6.49
C LYS A 203 20.15 13.03 -6.48
N PHE A 204 19.29 12.04 -6.68
CA PHE A 204 17.84 12.21 -6.57
C PHE A 204 17.38 12.62 -5.18
N TRP A 205 17.83 11.95 -4.12
CA TRP A 205 17.45 12.37 -2.76
C TRP A 205 18.06 13.72 -2.39
N LYS A 206 19.24 14.05 -2.92
CA LYS A 206 19.83 15.38 -2.81
C LYS A 206 18.99 16.44 -3.53
N SER A 207 18.43 16.15 -4.71
CA SER A 207 17.56 17.10 -5.42
C SER A 207 16.23 17.33 -4.70
N ALA A 208 15.58 16.27 -4.17
CA ALA A 208 14.40 16.42 -3.33
C ALA A 208 14.68 17.21 -2.03
N SER A 209 15.83 16.94 -1.40
CA SER A 209 16.29 17.68 -0.21
C SER A 209 16.59 19.14 -0.53
N PHE A 210 17.19 19.42 -1.69
CA PHE A 210 17.42 20.77 -2.19
C PHE A 210 16.10 21.52 -2.39
N LEU A 211 15.14 20.94 -3.10
CA LEU A 211 13.81 21.53 -3.29
C LEU A 211 13.12 21.80 -1.95
N LYS A 212 13.16 20.85 -1.01
CA LYS A 212 12.62 21.03 0.35
C LYS A 212 13.21 22.25 1.06
N LYS A 213 14.51 22.49 0.92
CA LYS A 213 15.17 23.67 1.51
C LYS A 213 14.66 24.96 0.85
N LEU A 214 14.57 24.98 -0.49
CA LEU A 214 14.05 26.13 -1.23
C LEU A 214 12.60 26.46 -0.83
N LEU A 215 11.71 25.45 -0.75
CA LEU A 215 10.32 25.66 -0.37
C LEU A 215 10.19 26.19 1.05
N ARG A 216 10.98 25.69 2.01
CA ARG A 216 11.01 26.22 3.38
C ARG A 216 11.50 27.66 3.43
N LYS A 217 12.46 28.02 2.60
CA LYS A 217 13.05 29.35 2.52
C LYS A 217 12.09 30.36 1.89
N CYS A 218 11.57 30.04 0.71
CA CYS A 218 10.79 30.97 -0.12
C CYS A 218 9.30 30.98 0.24
N ILE A 219 8.69 29.80 0.40
CA ILE A 219 7.24 29.65 0.65
C ILE A 219 6.94 29.70 2.16
N LYS A 220 7.90 29.34 3.02
CA LYS A 220 7.75 29.42 4.50
C LYS A 220 6.53 28.64 5.04
N LYS A 221 6.16 27.56 4.35
CA LYS A 221 5.12 26.60 4.77
C LYS A 221 5.75 25.26 5.17
N PRO A 222 5.08 24.45 6.02
CA PRO A 222 5.50 23.08 6.27
C PRO A 222 5.51 22.28 4.95
N VAL A 223 6.52 21.42 4.78
CA VAL A 223 6.71 20.65 3.54
C VAL A 223 6.24 19.22 3.73
N ILE A 224 5.31 18.77 2.87
CA ILE A 224 4.87 17.37 2.76
C ILE A 224 5.49 16.78 1.49
N VAL A 225 5.94 15.52 1.55
CA VAL A 225 6.44 14.79 0.38
C VAL A 225 5.45 13.69 0.06
N ILE A 226 4.97 13.66 -1.18
CA ILE A 226 4.08 12.63 -1.70
C ILE A 226 4.83 11.89 -2.81
N VAL A 227 4.99 10.58 -2.64
CA VAL A 227 5.63 9.71 -3.64
C VAL A 227 4.56 8.81 -4.24
N ASP A 228 4.28 9.00 -5.52
CA ASP A 228 3.36 8.17 -6.30
C ASP A 228 4.13 7.11 -7.10
N SER A 229 3.42 6.05 -7.49
CA SER A 229 3.95 4.98 -8.33
C SER A 229 5.23 4.34 -7.77
N TYR A 230 5.37 4.23 -6.44
CA TYR A 230 6.59 3.72 -5.80
C TYR A 230 6.99 2.30 -6.28
N ASP A 231 6.01 1.48 -6.64
CA ASP A 231 6.19 0.14 -7.20
C ASP A 231 6.90 0.14 -8.57
N ALA A 232 6.92 1.27 -9.28
CA ALA A 232 7.64 1.43 -10.54
C ALA A 232 9.15 1.13 -10.41
N LEU A 233 9.74 1.36 -9.22
CA LEU A 233 11.12 0.99 -8.92
C LEU A 233 11.34 -0.53 -8.88
N CYS A 234 10.29 -1.29 -8.59
CA CYS A 234 10.34 -2.74 -8.45
C CYS A 234 10.04 -3.46 -9.77
N LYS A 235 9.26 -2.88 -10.68
CA LYS A 235 8.86 -3.55 -11.94
C LYS A 235 10.04 -4.08 -12.75
N PRO A 236 11.14 -3.32 -12.98
CA PRO A 236 12.30 -3.83 -13.71
C PRO A 236 12.98 -5.01 -12.97
N CYS A 237 12.95 -4.98 -11.64
CA CYS A 237 13.49 -6.05 -10.79
C CYS A 237 12.66 -7.33 -10.82
N MET A 238 11.33 -7.22 -11.01
CA MET A 238 10.41 -8.36 -11.01
C MET A 238 10.37 -9.12 -12.34
N ILE A 239 10.76 -8.46 -13.44
CA ILE A 239 10.85 -9.07 -14.77
C ILE A 239 12.16 -9.87 -14.94
N GLN A 240 13.11 -9.79 -13.99
CA GLN A 240 14.51 -10.21 -14.18
C GLN A 240 15.04 -11.20 -13.13
N ASP A 241 16.24 -11.74 -13.44
CA ASP A 241 17.07 -12.63 -12.61
C ASP A 241 17.27 -12.09 -11.17
N LYS A 242 16.66 -12.81 -10.20
CA LYS A 242 16.42 -12.41 -8.81
C LYS A 242 17.69 -11.97 -8.07
N ALA A 243 18.86 -12.52 -8.41
CA ALA A 243 20.14 -12.25 -7.75
C ALA A 243 20.74 -10.86 -8.07
N LYS A 244 20.29 -10.24 -9.17
CA LYS A 244 20.84 -8.98 -9.70
C LYS A 244 20.01 -7.76 -9.31
N ALA A 245 18.69 -7.93 -9.31
CA ALA A 245 17.67 -6.95 -8.89
C ALA A 245 17.87 -6.43 -7.45
N GLU A 246 18.28 -7.31 -6.53
CA GLU A 246 18.51 -6.94 -5.12
C GLU A 246 19.51 -5.79 -4.99
N ASN A 247 20.51 -5.66 -5.86
CA ASN A 247 21.60 -4.69 -5.65
C ASN A 247 21.18 -3.23 -5.96
N ILE A 248 20.27 -3.01 -6.92
CA ILE A 248 19.76 -1.67 -7.29
C ILE A 248 18.70 -1.20 -6.29
N TYR A 249 17.72 -2.07 -5.99
CA TYR A 249 16.71 -1.80 -4.98
C TYR A 249 17.33 -1.52 -3.61
N LEU A 250 18.31 -2.32 -3.19
CA LEU A 250 19.01 -2.10 -1.93
C LEU A 250 19.84 -0.81 -1.95
N LYS A 251 20.37 -0.34 -3.08
CA LYS A 251 21.06 0.96 -3.14
C LYS A 251 20.11 2.16 -3.04
N ILE A 252 18.92 2.06 -3.63
CA ILE A 252 17.89 3.10 -3.58
C ILE A 252 17.24 3.16 -2.18
N VAL A 253 16.95 1.99 -1.59
CA VAL A 253 16.22 1.86 -0.33
C VAL A 253 17.13 1.89 0.91
N ARG A 254 18.39 1.41 0.83
CA ARG A 254 19.32 1.41 2.00
C ARG A 254 20.04 2.73 2.23
N HIS A 255 19.82 3.78 1.44
CA HIS A 255 20.50 5.05 1.71
C HIS A 255 20.14 5.69 3.08
N PRO A 256 19.24 5.14 3.92
CA PRO A 256 19.24 5.43 5.35
C PRO A 256 19.62 4.26 6.29
N LEU A 257 19.90 3.03 5.84
CA LEU A 257 20.00 1.86 6.75
C LEU A 257 21.23 0.96 6.47
N LYS A 258 22.28 1.12 7.30
CA LYS A 258 23.50 0.27 7.32
C LYS A 258 23.28 -1.02 8.14
N LYS A 259 23.48 -2.23 7.55
CA LYS A 259 24.28 -3.39 8.08
C LYS A 259 24.05 -4.75 7.34
N ARG A 260 25.19 -5.46 7.16
CA ARG A 260 25.63 -6.87 6.82
C ARG A 260 24.74 -7.94 6.12
N PRO A 261 25.35 -8.94 5.40
CA PRO A 261 24.72 -9.64 4.25
C PRO A 261 24.45 -11.17 4.36
N SER A 262 24.66 -11.89 5.47
CA SER A 262 24.53 -13.37 5.46
C SER A 262 23.13 -13.92 5.82
N ARG A 263 22.20 -13.09 6.32
CA ARG A 263 20.78 -13.45 6.57
C ARG A 263 19.86 -13.25 5.34
N LEU A 264 20.45 -13.06 4.16
CA LEU A 264 19.82 -12.35 3.05
C LEU A 264 18.67 -13.12 2.37
N MET A 265 18.83 -14.40 2.02
CA MET A 265 17.81 -15.17 1.29
C MET A 265 16.47 -15.28 2.06
N PHE A 266 16.54 -15.52 3.37
CA PHE A 266 15.37 -15.71 4.22
C PHE A 266 14.69 -14.39 4.61
N VAL A 267 15.47 -13.35 4.91
CA VAL A 267 14.95 -11.99 5.13
C VAL A 267 14.37 -11.43 3.84
N THR A 268 14.93 -11.77 2.67
CA THR A 268 14.35 -11.44 1.37
C THR A 268 12.99 -12.11 1.19
N SER A 269 12.82 -13.40 1.50
CA SER A 269 11.52 -14.07 1.44
C SER A 269 10.49 -13.44 2.39
N ILE A 270 10.87 -13.11 3.63
CA ILE A 270 9.99 -12.40 4.58
C ILE A 270 9.62 -11.01 4.06
N LYS A 271 10.58 -10.25 3.53
CA LYS A 271 10.31 -8.92 2.94
C LYS A 271 9.44 -9.00 1.70
N ILE A 272 9.61 -10.04 0.89
CA ILE A 272 8.71 -10.35 -0.21
C ILE A 272 7.33 -10.59 0.38
N PHE A 273 7.13 -11.54 1.29
CA PHE A 273 5.82 -11.80 1.89
C PHE A 273 5.17 -10.58 2.57
N GLN A 274 5.93 -9.71 3.24
CA GLN A 274 5.46 -8.43 3.80
C GLN A 274 5.04 -7.44 2.70
N PHE A 275 5.84 -7.34 1.64
CA PHE A 275 5.54 -6.54 0.46
C PHE A 275 4.30 -7.06 -0.27
N LEU A 276 4.14 -8.38 -0.36
CA LEU A 276 2.95 -9.05 -0.91
C LEU A 276 1.72 -8.94 0.01
N GLY A 277 1.87 -8.42 1.23
CA GLY A 277 0.79 -8.33 2.22
C GLY A 277 0.35 -9.68 2.79
N LEU A 278 1.16 -10.73 2.62
CA LEU A 278 0.87 -12.09 3.07
C LEU A 278 1.24 -12.30 4.55
N ILE A 279 2.19 -11.54 5.08
CA ILE A 279 2.55 -11.53 6.50
C ILE A 279 2.77 -10.10 6.99
N SER A 280 2.51 -9.84 8.27
CA SER A 280 2.91 -8.60 8.95
C SER A 280 3.97 -8.95 10.00
N VAL A 281 5.03 -8.15 10.12
CA VAL A 281 6.04 -8.32 11.17
C VAL A 281 5.97 -7.11 12.08
N THR A 282 5.71 -7.35 13.35
CA THR A 282 5.83 -6.34 14.41
C THR A 282 7.23 -6.45 15.00
N GLU A 283 8.03 -5.39 14.90
CA GLU A 283 9.22 -5.27 15.74
C GLU A 283 8.78 -4.93 17.15
N GLU A 284 9.32 -5.63 18.14
CA GLU A 284 9.09 -5.40 19.56
C GLU A 284 9.81 -4.11 20.00
N ARG A 285 9.31 -2.97 19.52
CA ARG A 285 9.69 -1.63 19.96
C ARG A 285 8.42 -0.77 20.09
N GLY A 286 7.75 -0.95 21.22
CA GLY A 286 7.16 0.15 22.01
C GLY A 286 6.00 0.98 21.45
N ASP A 287 5.51 0.81 20.23
CA ASP A 287 4.30 1.52 19.76
C ASP A 287 3.42 0.62 18.88
N LEU A 288 2.36 0.09 19.48
CA LEU A 288 1.36 -0.80 18.86
C LEU A 288 0.39 -0.09 17.89
N CYS A 289 0.63 1.18 17.53
CA CYS A 289 -0.33 1.97 16.72
C CYS A 289 -0.07 2.01 15.20
N VAL A 290 0.89 1.24 14.67
CA VAL A 290 1.14 1.19 13.21
C VAL A 290 0.47 -0.05 12.60
N TYR A 291 -0.86 -0.13 12.67
CA TYR A 291 -1.62 -1.15 11.94
C TYR A 291 -2.03 -0.64 10.55
N ARG A 292 -1.68 -1.42 9.53
CA ARG A 292 -1.94 -1.18 8.10
C ARG A 292 -3.45 -1.27 7.82
N VAL A 293 -4.13 -0.13 7.66
CA VAL A 293 -5.60 -0.09 7.46
C VAL A 293 -6.04 -0.60 6.07
N SER A 294 -5.23 -0.41 5.02
CA SER A 294 -5.68 -0.68 3.63
C SER A 294 -5.74 -2.17 3.25
N SER A 295 -5.02 -3.06 3.94
CA SER A 295 -5.08 -4.50 3.62
C SER A 295 -6.32 -5.18 4.18
N ARG A 296 -7.16 -4.49 4.97
CA ARG A 296 -8.32 -5.10 5.62
C ARG A 296 -9.55 -5.11 4.70
N THR A 297 -9.91 -3.97 4.14
CA THR A 297 -11.13 -3.82 3.32
C THR A 297 -11.01 -4.52 1.96
N ASP A 298 -9.86 -4.39 1.28
CA ASP A 298 -9.59 -5.06 0.01
C ASP A 298 -9.57 -6.59 0.17
N ALA A 299 -9.00 -7.06 1.29
CA ALA A 299 -9.02 -8.45 1.69
C ALA A 299 -10.43 -8.95 2.03
N GLU A 300 -11.27 -8.14 2.68
CA GLU A 300 -12.65 -8.48 3.03
C GLU A 300 -13.56 -8.56 1.78
N LEU A 301 -13.39 -7.65 0.81
CA LEU A 301 -14.16 -7.60 -0.42
C LEU A 301 -13.78 -8.76 -1.38
N MET A 302 -12.48 -9.01 -1.52
CA MET A 302 -11.96 -10.19 -2.22
C MET A 302 -12.33 -11.49 -1.51
N ASN A 303 -12.42 -11.49 -0.17
CA ASN A 303 -12.80 -12.67 0.63
C ASN A 303 -14.26 -13.08 0.42
N GLY A 304 -15.20 -12.13 0.48
CA GLY A 304 -16.62 -12.42 0.27
C GLY A 304 -16.86 -13.04 -1.11
N TYR A 305 -16.18 -12.51 -2.12
CA TYR A 305 -16.30 -12.99 -3.48
C TYR A 305 -15.54 -14.30 -3.71
N LEU A 306 -14.24 -14.39 -3.41
CA LEU A 306 -13.40 -15.52 -3.83
C LEU A 306 -13.49 -16.75 -2.93
N CYS A 307 -13.56 -16.60 -1.60
CA CYS A 307 -13.61 -17.75 -0.69
C CYS A 307 -14.96 -18.49 -0.77
N LYS A 308 -16.08 -17.76 -0.91
CA LYS A 308 -17.43 -18.35 -0.90
C LYS A 308 -17.91 -18.82 -2.28
N SER A 309 -17.44 -18.23 -3.37
CA SER A 309 -17.95 -18.53 -4.71
C SER A 309 -17.33 -19.77 -5.36
N GLY A 310 -16.25 -20.32 -4.79
CA GLY A 310 -15.46 -21.35 -5.47
C GLY A 310 -14.71 -20.84 -6.72
N SER A 311 -14.69 -19.52 -6.95
CA SER A 311 -14.14 -18.94 -8.19
C SER A 311 -12.64 -19.21 -8.36
N VAL A 312 -11.88 -19.31 -7.26
CA VAL A 312 -10.44 -19.60 -7.31
C VAL A 312 -10.20 -21.04 -7.74
N GLN A 313 -10.99 -21.99 -7.23
CA GLN A 313 -10.93 -23.39 -7.63
C GLN A 313 -11.29 -23.56 -9.10
N ARG A 314 -12.36 -22.90 -9.56
CA ARG A 314 -12.73 -22.90 -10.98
C ARG A 314 -11.67 -22.24 -11.85
N PHE A 315 -11.12 -21.10 -11.41
CA PHE A 315 -10.13 -20.36 -12.16
C PHE A 315 -8.86 -21.18 -12.36
N PHE A 316 -8.35 -21.84 -11.31
CA PHE A 316 -7.14 -22.65 -11.36
C PHE A 316 -7.37 -24.11 -11.73
N GLY A 317 -8.62 -24.54 -11.98
CA GLY A 317 -8.94 -25.94 -12.25
C GLY A 317 -8.56 -26.87 -11.08
N ILE A 318 -8.71 -26.41 -9.84
CA ILE A 318 -8.24 -27.14 -8.66
C ILE A 318 -9.16 -28.33 -8.42
N SER A 319 -8.59 -29.54 -8.45
CA SER A 319 -9.29 -30.77 -8.07
C SER A 319 -9.57 -30.80 -6.56
N PRO A 320 -10.60 -31.52 -6.09
CA PRO A 320 -10.85 -31.68 -4.66
C PRO A 320 -9.62 -32.21 -3.90
N GLN A 321 -8.83 -33.09 -4.52
CA GLN A 321 -7.60 -33.60 -3.93
C GLN A 321 -6.54 -32.50 -3.75
N ASN A 322 -6.33 -31.66 -4.77
CA ASN A 322 -5.38 -30.55 -4.68
C ASN A 322 -5.83 -29.48 -3.67
N GLU A 323 -7.13 -29.25 -3.55
CA GLU A 323 -7.71 -28.39 -2.53
C GLU A 323 -7.41 -28.92 -1.12
N MET A 324 -7.65 -30.20 -0.86
CA MET A 324 -7.34 -30.82 0.43
C MET A 324 -5.84 -30.82 0.74
N THR A 325 -4.98 -31.10 -0.25
CA THR A 325 -3.52 -31.02 -0.10
C THR A 325 -3.07 -29.61 0.27
N MET A 326 -3.63 -28.58 -0.37
CA MET A 326 -3.31 -27.18 -0.08
C MET A 326 -3.79 -26.77 1.31
N ILE A 327 -5.01 -27.17 1.71
CA ILE A 327 -5.53 -26.95 3.07
C ILE A 327 -4.62 -27.61 4.10
N SER A 328 -4.26 -28.87 3.90
CA SER A 328 -3.38 -29.62 4.80
C SER A 328 -1.99 -28.99 4.90
N ALA A 329 -1.43 -28.52 3.78
CA ALA A 329 -0.10 -27.93 3.75
C ALA A 329 -0.05 -26.54 4.40
N VAL A 330 -1.12 -25.74 4.24
CA VAL A 330 -1.27 -24.45 4.92
C VAL A 330 -1.52 -24.67 6.42
N ARG A 331 -2.33 -25.65 6.79
CA ARG A 331 -2.60 -26.02 8.18
C ARG A 331 -1.34 -26.47 8.91
N GLY A 332 -0.56 -27.36 8.28
CA GLY A 332 0.69 -27.87 8.85
C GLY A 332 1.92 -27.00 8.59
N LEU A 333 1.75 -25.73 8.21
CA LEU A 333 2.86 -24.85 7.86
C LEU A 333 3.66 -24.45 9.11
N ALA A 334 4.89 -24.93 9.20
CA ALA A 334 5.79 -24.69 10.32
C ALA A 334 7.13 -24.11 9.81
N PRO A 335 7.99 -23.56 10.68
CA PRO A 335 9.30 -23.06 10.27
C PRO A 335 10.33 -24.20 10.15
N ASN A 336 9.97 -25.28 9.43
CA ASN A 336 10.86 -26.41 9.13
C ASN A 336 10.80 -26.76 7.63
N ASN A 337 11.84 -27.45 7.15
CA ASN A 337 11.97 -27.76 5.73
C ASN A 337 10.82 -28.63 5.20
N ASP A 338 10.37 -29.60 6.00
CA ASP A 338 9.36 -30.58 5.58
C ASP A 338 8.00 -29.92 5.31
N SER A 339 7.56 -29.03 6.19
CA SER A 339 6.30 -28.30 6.01
C SER A 339 6.38 -27.29 4.85
N LEU A 340 7.52 -26.62 4.67
CA LEU A 340 7.74 -25.74 3.51
C LEU A 340 7.76 -26.53 2.20
N GLN A 341 8.33 -27.72 2.19
CA GLN A 341 8.35 -28.61 1.05
C GLN A 341 6.92 -29.07 0.70
N ARG A 342 6.14 -29.54 1.67
CA ARG A 342 4.73 -29.93 1.47
C ARG A 342 3.89 -28.78 0.94
N PHE A 343 4.11 -27.57 1.43
CA PHE A 343 3.46 -26.36 0.92
C PHE A 343 3.88 -26.04 -0.51
N GLY A 344 5.18 -26.13 -0.82
CA GLY A 344 5.70 -25.99 -2.17
C GLY A 344 5.10 -27.01 -3.15
N GLU A 345 5.02 -28.28 -2.75
CA GLU A 345 4.41 -29.36 -3.53
C GLU A 345 2.92 -29.13 -3.76
N ALA A 346 2.18 -28.68 -2.74
CA ALA A 346 0.77 -28.35 -2.87
C ALA A 346 0.53 -27.22 -3.89
N VAL A 347 1.33 -26.15 -3.81
CA VAL A 347 1.28 -25.04 -4.76
C VAL A 347 1.66 -25.52 -6.16
N TYR A 348 2.74 -26.31 -6.28
CA TYR A 348 3.19 -26.86 -7.56
C TYR A 348 2.11 -27.71 -8.23
N ASN A 349 1.43 -28.57 -7.48
CA ASN A 349 0.36 -29.43 -7.99
C ASN A 349 -0.83 -28.64 -8.55
N ILE A 350 -1.15 -27.48 -7.95
CA ILE A 350 -2.17 -26.57 -8.47
C ILE A 350 -1.67 -25.82 -9.71
N VAL A 351 -0.47 -25.24 -9.64
CA VAL A 351 0.14 -24.43 -10.70
C VAL A 351 0.45 -25.28 -11.95
N LYS A 352 0.76 -26.56 -11.80
CA LYS A 352 0.98 -27.49 -12.91
C LYS A 352 -0.28 -27.73 -13.73
N VAL A 353 -1.46 -27.70 -13.10
CA VAL A 353 -2.75 -27.84 -13.80
C VAL A 353 -3.07 -26.57 -14.58
N LYS A 354 -2.89 -25.41 -13.94
CA LYS A 354 -3.00 -24.11 -14.60
C LYS A 354 -2.02 -23.12 -13.99
N ALA A 355 -1.02 -22.73 -14.78
CA ALA A 355 -0.06 -21.75 -14.36
C ALA A 355 -0.74 -20.37 -14.22
N PRO A 356 -0.46 -19.61 -13.14
CA PRO A 356 -0.94 -18.24 -13.04
C PRO A 356 -0.28 -17.40 -14.14
N ASP A 357 -1.09 -16.67 -14.92
CA ASP A 357 -0.61 -15.77 -15.98
C ASP A 357 0.11 -14.54 -15.39
N ALA A 358 -0.15 -14.26 -14.11
CA ALA A 358 0.43 -13.14 -13.40
C ALA A 358 0.53 -13.43 -11.89
N GLU A 359 1.49 -12.78 -11.25
CA GLU A 359 1.80 -12.94 -9.82
C GLU A 359 0.58 -12.72 -8.89
N TYR A 360 -0.31 -11.78 -9.22
CA TYR A 360 -1.48 -11.51 -8.38
C TYR A 360 -2.45 -12.69 -8.30
N GLN A 361 -2.47 -13.55 -9.31
CA GLN A 361 -3.29 -14.76 -9.32
C GLN A 361 -2.75 -15.78 -8.30
N LEU A 362 -1.43 -15.98 -8.28
CA LEU A 362 -0.78 -16.82 -7.27
C LEU A 362 -1.00 -16.28 -5.86
N LYS A 363 -0.90 -14.96 -5.67
CA LYS A 363 -1.22 -14.32 -4.37
C LYS A 363 -2.65 -14.58 -3.94
N ALA A 364 -3.61 -14.44 -4.86
CA ALA A 364 -5.02 -14.72 -4.57
C ALA A 364 -5.23 -16.17 -4.16
N LEU A 365 -4.55 -17.12 -4.83
CA LEU A 365 -4.56 -18.53 -4.46
C LEU A 365 -4.08 -18.73 -3.01
N LEU A 366 -2.87 -18.26 -2.69
CA LEU A 366 -2.30 -18.42 -1.35
C LEU A 366 -3.20 -17.79 -0.28
N TYR A 367 -3.70 -16.59 -0.54
CA TYR A 367 -4.56 -15.84 0.37
C TYR A 367 -5.86 -16.59 0.69
N VAL A 368 -6.52 -17.14 -0.33
CA VAL A 368 -7.80 -17.87 -0.19
C VAL A 368 -7.62 -19.12 0.67
N TYR A 369 -6.53 -19.86 0.50
CA TYR A 369 -6.27 -21.07 1.27
C TYR A 369 -5.85 -20.78 2.72
N SER A 370 -4.99 -19.78 2.95
CA SER A 370 -4.68 -19.29 4.30
C SER A 370 -5.95 -18.92 5.07
N ARG A 371 -6.90 -18.26 4.41
CA ARG A 371 -8.16 -17.85 5.04
C ARG A 371 -9.16 -18.99 5.22
N LYS A 372 -9.27 -19.92 4.27
CA LYS A 372 -10.06 -21.15 4.42
C LYS A 372 -9.63 -21.93 5.65
N VAL A 373 -8.31 -22.11 5.82
CA VAL A 373 -7.73 -22.76 6.99
C VAL A 373 -8.09 -22.01 8.28
N ALA A 374 -7.90 -20.69 8.32
CA ALA A 374 -8.28 -19.88 9.48
C ALA A 374 -9.79 -19.86 9.79
N THR A 375 -10.66 -20.08 8.79
CA THR A 375 -12.12 -19.98 8.95
C THR A 375 -12.78 -21.31 9.27
N TYR A 376 -12.30 -22.41 8.67
CA TYR A 376 -12.92 -23.73 8.75
C TYR A 376 -12.16 -24.72 9.62
N HIS A 377 -10.92 -24.40 9.99
CA HIS A 377 -10.05 -25.25 10.79
C HIS A 377 -9.49 -24.52 12.01
N SER A 378 -10.17 -23.47 12.49
CA SER A 378 -9.75 -22.69 13.67
C SER A 378 -9.58 -23.56 14.92
N ASP A 379 -10.48 -24.51 15.12
CA ASP A 379 -10.56 -25.34 16.33
C ASP A 379 -9.32 -26.24 16.46
N ASP A 380 -8.73 -26.62 15.32
CA ASP A 380 -7.50 -27.40 15.26
C ASP A 380 -6.26 -26.56 15.66
N PHE A 381 -6.25 -25.26 15.36
CA PHE A 381 -5.17 -24.35 15.77
C PHE A 381 -5.17 -24.10 17.27
N GLU A 382 -6.36 -24.06 17.89
CA GLU A 382 -6.49 -23.87 19.34
C GLU A 382 -5.90 -25.07 20.10
N ILE A 383 -6.16 -26.29 19.61
CA ILE A 383 -5.68 -27.53 20.22
C ILE A 383 -4.17 -27.71 20.01
N GLU A 384 -3.65 -27.51 18.79
CA GLU A 384 -2.24 -27.76 18.45
C GLU A 384 -1.29 -26.70 19.03
N ALA A 385 -1.77 -25.48 19.25
CA ALA A 385 -0.98 -24.40 19.85
C ALA A 385 -1.00 -24.38 21.39
N GLY A 386 -1.72 -25.29 22.04
CA GLY A 386 -1.84 -25.34 23.50
C GLY A 386 -2.58 -24.13 24.09
N ILE A 387 -3.50 -23.53 23.32
CA ILE A 387 -4.34 -22.43 23.78
C ILE A 387 -5.51 -23.06 24.53
N THR A 388 -5.48 -23.08 25.86
CA THR A 388 -6.60 -23.55 26.67
C THR A 388 -7.80 -22.61 26.48
N SER A 389 -8.84 -23.08 25.79
CA SER A 389 -10.12 -22.39 25.79
C SER A 389 -10.74 -22.48 27.19
N LEU A 390 -11.23 -21.34 27.68
CA LEU A 390 -12.05 -21.31 28.88
C LEU A 390 -13.42 -21.91 28.53
N THR A 391 -13.53 -23.23 28.75
CA THR A 391 -14.76 -24.01 29.00
C THR A 391 -15.85 -24.02 27.91
N GLY A 392 -15.89 -25.09 27.12
CA GLY A 392 -16.88 -26.17 27.31
C GLY A 392 -18.39 -25.86 27.32
N LYS A 393 -18.87 -24.74 26.82
CA LYS A 393 -20.30 -24.52 26.53
C LYS A 393 -20.45 -23.92 25.13
N LEU A 394 -21.38 -24.49 24.36
CA LEU A 394 -21.83 -24.02 23.04
C LEU A 394 -21.93 -22.47 23.05
N PRO A 395 -21.52 -21.77 21.97
CA PRO A 395 -21.64 -20.33 21.91
C PRO A 395 -23.10 -19.94 22.13
N HIS A 396 -23.38 -19.27 23.25
CA HIS A 396 -24.65 -18.60 23.46
C HIS A 396 -24.83 -17.61 22.30
N LEU A 397 -25.87 -17.83 21.49
CA LEU A 397 -26.43 -16.78 20.67
C LEU A 397 -26.73 -15.60 21.61
N ASN A 398 -26.43 -14.38 21.15
CA ASN A 398 -27.00 -13.20 21.78
C ASN A 398 -28.53 -13.34 21.81
N GLU A 399 -29.23 -12.67 22.72
CA GLU A 399 -30.71 -12.74 22.84
C GLU A 399 -31.46 -12.43 21.53
N ASP A 400 -30.78 -11.82 20.55
CA ASP A 400 -31.29 -11.47 19.22
C ASP A 400 -31.00 -12.52 18.11
N GLY A 401 -30.39 -13.66 18.45
CA GLY A 401 -30.05 -14.71 17.48
C GLY A 401 -28.87 -14.37 16.56
N THR A 402 -28.12 -13.30 16.83
CA THR A 402 -26.91 -12.98 16.08
C THR A 402 -25.69 -13.74 16.61
N PRO A 403 -24.79 -14.24 15.72
CA PRO A 403 -23.53 -14.83 16.16
C PRO A 403 -22.72 -13.79 16.93
N GLY A 404 -22.39 -14.07 18.19
CA GLY A 404 -21.50 -13.23 19.00
C GLY A 404 -20.18 -12.95 18.28
N ALA A 405 -19.56 -11.80 18.58
CA ALA A 405 -18.33 -11.34 17.94
C ALA A 405 -17.28 -12.46 17.92
N LYS A 406 -17.03 -13.03 16.73
CA LYS A 406 -16.06 -14.12 16.58
C LYS A 406 -14.71 -13.67 17.11
N GLU A 407 -14.18 -14.40 18.09
CA GLU A 407 -12.79 -14.26 18.49
C GLU A 407 -11.90 -14.50 17.27
N LYS A 408 -10.95 -13.59 17.08
CA LYS A 408 -10.10 -13.56 15.89
C LYS A 408 -8.67 -13.77 16.34
N ILE A 409 -8.06 -14.84 15.83
CA ILE A 409 -6.64 -15.14 16.00
C ILE A 409 -5.90 -14.47 14.84
N ASP A 410 -5.02 -13.52 15.13
CA ASP A 410 -4.08 -12.98 14.16
C ASP A 410 -2.74 -13.74 14.31
N ILE A 411 -2.18 -14.27 13.21
CA ILE A 411 -0.88 -14.96 13.23
C ILE A 411 0.24 -13.92 13.19
N ILE A 412 1.02 -13.81 14.27
CA ILE A 412 2.16 -12.90 14.35
C ILE A 412 3.46 -13.73 14.29
N LEU A 413 4.28 -13.48 13.28
CA LEU A 413 5.61 -14.08 13.18
C LEU A 413 6.63 -13.16 13.85
N VAL A 414 7.23 -13.61 14.96
CA VAL A 414 8.20 -12.82 15.73
C VAL A 414 9.61 -13.35 15.50
N GLN A 415 10.48 -12.50 14.96
CA GLN A 415 11.88 -12.82 14.73
C GLN A 415 12.72 -12.39 15.94
N LYS A 416 13.18 -13.35 16.76
CA LYS A 416 14.14 -13.14 17.86
C LYS A 416 15.59 -13.37 17.40
N ASN A 417 16.55 -12.92 18.20
CA ASN A 417 17.97 -12.93 17.84
C ASN A 417 18.55 -14.32 17.49
N LYS A 418 17.95 -15.41 17.99
CA LYS A 418 18.39 -16.81 17.78
C LYS A 418 17.41 -17.69 16.96
N GLY A 419 16.27 -17.16 16.48
CA GLY A 419 15.26 -17.95 15.75
C GLY A 419 13.94 -17.19 15.56
N ILE A 420 13.02 -17.72 14.77
CA ILE A 420 11.64 -17.21 14.65
C ILE A 420 10.72 -18.06 15.53
N GLY A 421 9.92 -17.39 16.36
CA GLY A 421 8.78 -17.98 17.05
C GLY A 421 7.48 -17.50 16.41
N ILE A 422 6.45 -18.36 16.39
CA ILE A 422 5.08 -17.97 16.03
C ILE A 422 4.39 -17.58 17.33
N ILE A 423 3.82 -16.38 17.39
CA ILE A 423 2.91 -15.98 18.47
C ILE A 423 1.52 -15.86 17.88
N LEU A 424 0.59 -16.65 18.41
CA LEU A 424 -0.84 -16.50 18.14
C LEU A 424 -1.40 -15.59 19.24
N THR A 425 -1.97 -14.44 18.89
CA THR A 425 -2.65 -13.59 19.87
C THR A 425 -4.14 -13.54 19.57
N SER A 426 -4.97 -13.76 20.60
CA SER A 426 -6.41 -13.51 20.56
C SER A 426 -6.67 -12.09 21.03
N LYS A 427 -7.58 -11.39 20.35
CA LYS A 427 -7.76 -9.94 20.46
C LYS A 427 -8.47 -9.44 21.73
N PHE A 428 -8.66 -10.27 22.76
CA PHE A 428 -9.47 -9.91 23.93
C PHE A 428 -8.88 -10.23 25.31
N ASN A 429 -7.58 -10.49 25.43
CA ASN A 429 -7.00 -10.66 26.77
C ASN A 429 -5.61 -10.02 26.90
N GLU A 430 -5.51 -8.88 27.60
CA GLU A 430 -4.24 -8.19 27.90
C GLU A 430 -3.29 -9.01 28.79
N LYS A 431 -3.69 -10.21 29.25
CA LYS A 431 -2.96 -11.00 30.25
C LYS A 431 -2.39 -12.34 29.78
N CYS A 432 -2.52 -12.73 28.50
CA CYS A 432 -1.94 -13.99 28.01
C CYS A 432 -0.82 -13.75 26.99
N ASN A 433 0.43 -13.73 27.48
CA ASN A 433 1.63 -13.87 26.66
C ASN A 433 2.15 -15.31 26.82
N PHE A 434 2.08 -16.12 25.76
CA PHE A 434 2.78 -17.41 25.71
C PHE A 434 4.07 -17.28 24.89
N CYS A 435 5.18 -17.73 25.47
CA CYS A 435 6.45 -17.93 24.77
C CYS A 435 6.72 -19.43 24.69
N ILE A 436 6.84 -19.98 23.48
CA ILE A 436 7.37 -21.32 23.27
C ILE A 436 8.89 -21.16 23.08
N GLU A 437 9.67 -21.53 24.09
CA GLU A 437 11.12 -21.67 23.97
C GLU A 437 11.49 -23.09 23.54
N LYS A 438 12.54 -23.18 22.72
CA LYS A 438 13.10 -24.47 22.29
C LYS A 438 13.98 -25.01 23.43
N ASN A 439 13.62 -26.18 23.95
CA ASN A 439 14.41 -26.88 24.96
C ASN A 439 15.59 -27.57 24.25
N ASP A 440 16.80 -27.02 24.38
CA ASP A 440 18.03 -27.65 23.87
C ASP A 440 18.44 -28.75 24.87
N GLY A 441 17.86 -29.94 24.68
CA GLY A 441 18.20 -31.14 25.44
C GLY A 441 19.67 -31.50 25.24
N THR A 442 20.50 -31.17 26.22
CA THR A 442 21.82 -31.78 26.41
C THR A 442 21.72 -32.66 27.65
N GLN A 443 21.60 -33.97 27.47
CA GLN A 443 21.86 -34.91 28.55
C GLN A 443 23.36 -34.90 28.83
N ILE A 444 23.72 -34.58 30.07
CA ILE A 444 25.07 -34.78 30.62
C ILE A 444 25.01 -36.10 31.38
N SER A 445 25.76 -37.10 30.91
CA SER A 445 26.33 -38.14 31.76
C SER A 445 27.58 -37.59 32.44
#